data_AF-A0A7Z9YVL0-F1
#
_entry.id   AF-A0A7Z9YVL0-F1
#
_cell.length_a   1.000
_cell.length_b   1.000
_cell.length_c   1.000
_cell.angle_alpha   90.00
_cell.angle_beta   90.00
_cell.angle_gamma   90.00
#
_symmetry.space_group_name_H-M   'P 1'
#
loop_
_entity.id
_entity.type
_entity.pdbx_description
1 polymer ?
#
loop_
_entity_poly.entity_id
_entity_poly.type
_entity_poly.pdbx_seq_one_letter_code
_entity_poly.pdbx_strand_id
1 'polypeptide(L)'
;MCPGGIGELVLDGPLPYKVKVGISGCRICCCESLMRDIGLIAEKNGWRLSFGGNAASKPKVGELVADRLSDDEAVELIRKTLNYYLKTAKYNTRSARFMERFGIDELRKNVLE
;
A
#
# COMPACT_ATOMS: atom_id res chain seq x y z
N MET A 1 21.47 12.55 -2.04
CA MET A 1 20.51 13.66 -2.16
C MET A 1 19.15 13.03 -2.41
N CYS A 2 18.23 13.07 -1.45
CA CYS A 2 16.87 12.59 -1.67
C CYS A 2 16.14 13.66 -2.49
N PRO A 3 15.70 13.36 -3.72
CA PRO A 3 15.02 14.33 -4.56
C PRO A 3 13.62 14.55 -4.01
N GLY A 4 13.23 15.82 -3.80
CA GLY A 4 11.83 16.25 -3.68
C GLY A 4 11.07 15.77 -2.43
N GLY A 5 10.24 16.65 -1.87
CA GLY A 5 9.22 16.22 -0.92
C GLY A 5 8.23 15.27 -1.60
N ILE A 6 7.66 14.35 -0.82
CA ILE A 6 6.52 13.53 -1.25
C ILE A 6 5.34 14.50 -1.46
N GLY A 7 4.71 14.47 -2.63
CA GLY A 7 3.54 15.31 -2.94
C GLY A 7 2.39 15.13 -1.95
N GLU A 8 1.35 15.95 -2.10
CA GLU A 8 0.15 15.87 -1.25
C GLU A 8 -0.70 14.63 -1.62
N LEU A 9 -1.02 13.79 -0.63
CA LEU A 9 -1.92 12.65 -0.78
C LEU A 9 -3.26 12.96 -0.10
N VAL A 10 -4.27 13.29 -0.89
CA VAL A 10 -5.64 13.52 -0.41
C VAL A 10 -6.53 12.32 -0.74
N LEU A 11 -7.29 11.85 0.26
CA LEU A 11 -8.24 10.75 0.13
C LEU A 11 -9.68 11.27 0.08
N ASP A 12 -10.58 10.48 -0.50
CA ASP A 12 -11.98 10.86 -0.71
C ASP A 12 -12.81 10.85 0.60
N GLY A 13 -12.22 10.45 1.72
CA GLY A 13 -12.88 10.39 3.03
C GLY A 13 -12.05 9.70 4.12
N PRO A 14 -12.66 9.34 5.26
CA PRO A 14 -11.98 8.66 6.35
C PRO A 14 -11.74 7.18 6.03
N LEU A 15 -10.58 6.68 6.45
CA LEU A 15 -10.23 5.27 6.27
C LEU A 15 -11.05 4.37 7.21
N PRO A 16 -11.44 3.15 6.78
CA PRO A 16 -12.24 2.20 7.57
C PRO A 16 -11.61 1.79 8.91
N TYR A 17 -10.28 1.88 8.98
CA TYR A 17 -9.47 1.60 10.16
C TYR A 17 -8.09 2.25 10.04
N LYS A 18 -7.30 2.34 11.13
CA LYS A 18 -5.94 2.90 11.10
C LYS A 18 -5.06 2.20 10.06
N VAL A 19 -4.33 2.98 9.27
CA VAL A 19 -3.39 2.53 8.24
C VAL A 19 -1.97 2.87 8.66
N LYS A 20 -1.05 1.93 8.47
CA LYS A 20 0.38 2.12 8.69
C LYS A 20 1.11 2.05 7.35
N VAL A 21 2.04 2.97 7.13
CA VAL A 21 2.86 3.04 5.90
C VAL A 21 4.31 2.74 6.27
N GLY A 22 5.02 1.97 5.45
CA GLY A 22 6.45 1.75 5.57
C GLY A 22 7.15 1.96 4.24
N ILE A 23 8.18 2.80 4.25
CA ILE A 23 8.97 3.12 3.06
C ILE A 23 10.40 2.68 3.32
N SER A 24 10.90 1.72 2.54
CA SER A 24 12.26 1.22 2.67
C SER A 24 13.07 1.60 1.43
N GLY A 25 14.23 2.21 1.63
CA GLY A 25 15.12 2.64 0.54
C GLY A 25 15.85 1.51 -0.19
N CYS A 26 15.68 0.26 0.23
CA CYS A 26 16.21 -0.91 -0.46
C CYS A 26 15.45 -2.18 -0.04
N ARG A 27 15.72 -3.28 -0.76
CA ARG A 27 15.09 -4.60 -0.53
C ARG A 27 15.39 -5.25 0.83
N ILE A 28 16.33 -4.70 1.60
CA ILE A 28 16.56 -5.14 3.00
C ILE A 28 15.31 -4.89 3.86
N CYS A 29 14.47 -3.92 3.48
CA CYS A 29 13.17 -3.71 4.11
C CYS A 29 13.27 -3.33 5.60
N CYS A 30 14.23 -2.47 5.99
CA CYS A 30 14.47 -2.06 7.37
C CYS A 30 13.30 -1.32 8.04
N CYS A 31 12.32 -0.83 7.28
CA CYS A 31 11.10 -0.21 7.83
C CYS A 31 9.94 -1.20 7.92
N GLU A 32 10.23 -2.50 7.77
CA GLU A 32 9.27 -3.60 7.68
C GLU A 32 8.10 -3.30 6.74
N SER A 33 8.41 -2.67 5.59
CA SER A 33 7.44 -2.23 4.58
C SER A 33 6.44 -3.34 4.21
N LEU A 34 6.90 -4.59 4.08
CA LEU A 34 6.03 -5.74 3.77
C LEU A 34 5.01 -6.08 4.88
N MET A 35 5.21 -5.61 6.11
CA MET A 35 4.31 -5.83 7.25
C MET A 35 3.40 -4.63 7.53
N ARG A 36 3.49 -3.58 6.73
CA ARG A 36 2.66 -2.38 6.82
C ARG A 36 1.44 -2.52 5.92
N ASP A 37 0.40 -1.74 6.24
CA ASP A 37 -0.82 -1.73 5.44
C ASP A 37 -0.48 -1.28 4.00
N ILE A 38 0.38 -0.27 3.86
CA ILE A 38 1.06 0.13 2.60
C ILE A 38 2.57 -0.06 2.78
N GLY A 39 3.18 -0.86 1.91
CA GLY A 39 4.62 -1.08 1.87
C GLY A 39 5.22 -0.60 0.57
N LEU A 40 6.10 0.41 0.64
CA LEU A 40 6.88 0.90 -0.49
C LEU A 40 8.35 0.50 -0.31
N ILE A 41 8.94 -0.12 -1.34
CA ILE A 41 10.33 -0.57 -1.32
C ILE A 41 11.03 -0.07 -2.59
N ALA A 42 12.12 0.65 -2.44
CA ALA A 42 12.90 1.12 -3.58
C ALA A 42 13.66 -0.05 -4.23
N GLU A 43 13.64 -0.07 -5.55
CA GLU A 43 14.39 -0.97 -6.41
C GLU A 43 15.19 -0.16 -7.44
N LYS A 44 16.04 -0.84 -8.23
CA LYS A 44 16.87 -0.17 -9.25
C LYS A 44 16.05 0.63 -10.28
N ASN A 45 14.83 0.18 -10.56
CA ASN A 45 13.98 0.72 -11.63
C ASN A 45 12.72 1.40 -11.06
N GLY A 46 12.79 2.01 -9.87
CA GLY A 46 11.66 2.67 -9.22
C GLY A 46 11.16 1.93 -7.99
N TRP A 47 9.85 1.96 -7.73
CA TRP A 47 9.24 1.46 -6.52
C TRP A 47 8.47 0.16 -6.71
N ARG A 48 8.50 -0.66 -5.66
CA ARG A 48 7.59 -1.78 -5.43
C ARG A 48 6.55 -1.37 -4.39
N LEU A 49 5.27 -1.43 -4.76
CA LEU A 49 4.14 -1.20 -3.86
C LEU A 49 3.50 -2.52 -3.44
N SER A 50 3.30 -2.69 -2.14
CA SER A 50 2.56 -3.80 -1.53
C SER A 50 1.43 -3.28 -0.64
N PHE A 51 0.34 -4.06 -0.52
CA PHE A 51 -0.82 -3.71 0.28
C PHE A 51 -1.33 -4.89 1.13
N GLY A 52 -1.93 -4.58 2.28
CA GLY A 52 -2.57 -5.58 3.14
C GLY A 52 -1.63 -6.29 4.12
N GLY A 53 -0.47 -5.71 4.42
CA GLY A 53 0.42 -6.22 5.46
C GLY A 53 -0.11 -5.93 6.87
N ASN A 54 0.29 -6.77 7.83
CA ASN A 54 -0.08 -6.61 9.23
C ASN A 54 0.95 -7.25 10.16
N ALA A 55 1.54 -6.45 11.06
CA ALA A 55 2.48 -6.92 12.10
C ALA A 55 1.83 -7.24 13.46
N ALA A 56 0.49 -7.33 13.53
CA ALA A 56 -0.23 -7.55 14.80
C ALA A 56 -0.50 -9.04 15.05
N SER A 57 -1.41 -9.34 15.99
CA SER A 57 -1.73 -10.69 16.47
C SER A 57 -1.97 -11.76 15.41
N LYS A 58 -2.49 -11.39 14.24
CA LYS A 58 -2.57 -12.26 13.05
C LYS A 58 -1.67 -11.69 11.95
N PRO A 59 -0.37 -12.05 11.94
CA PRO A 59 0.57 -11.47 11.00
C PRO A 59 0.23 -11.84 9.56
N LYS A 60 0.44 -10.90 8.64
CA LYS A 60 0.26 -11.12 7.20
C LYS A 60 1.28 -10.28 6.44
N VAL A 61 1.93 -10.88 5.45
CA VAL A 61 2.78 -10.19 4.50
C VAL A 61 1.90 -9.51 3.46
N GLY A 62 2.19 -8.25 3.16
CA GLY A 62 1.50 -7.47 2.13
C GLY A 62 1.70 -8.09 0.75
N GLU A 63 0.65 -8.07 -0.04
CA GLU A 63 0.64 -8.61 -1.39
C GLU A 63 1.11 -7.55 -2.38
N LEU A 64 1.91 -7.94 -3.37
CA LEU A 64 2.46 -7.03 -4.39
C LEU A 64 1.33 -6.43 -5.22
N VAL A 65 1.16 -5.11 -5.22
CA VAL A 65 0.20 -4.43 -6.09
C VAL A 65 0.81 -4.23 -7.47
N ALA A 66 1.95 -3.53 -7.53
CA ALA A 66 2.73 -3.29 -8.74
C ALA A 66 4.20 -3.00 -8.40
N ASP A 67 5.06 -3.07 -9.41
CA ASP A 67 6.48 -2.74 -9.33
C ASP A 67 6.93 -1.84 -10.49
N ARG A 68 8.19 -1.38 -10.44
CA ARG A 68 8.79 -0.46 -11.42
C ARG A 68 8.04 0.87 -11.57
N LEU A 69 7.45 1.34 -10.48
CA LEU A 69 6.72 2.61 -10.43
C LEU A 69 7.70 3.78 -10.31
N SER A 70 7.49 4.86 -11.06
CA SER A 70 8.08 6.17 -10.76
C SER A 70 7.54 6.74 -9.43
N ASP A 71 8.14 7.84 -8.95
CA ASP A 71 7.71 8.51 -7.73
C ASP A 71 6.22 8.93 -7.80
N ASP A 72 5.82 9.52 -8.92
CA ASP A 72 4.44 9.99 -9.15
C ASP A 72 3.46 8.82 -9.27
N GLU A 73 3.82 7.77 -10.00
CA GLU A 73 3.00 6.55 -10.12
C GLU A 73 2.84 5.85 -8.77
N ALA A 74 3.86 5.86 -7.92
CA ALA A 74 3.78 5.28 -6.58
C ALA A 74 2.78 6.05 -5.70
N VAL A 75 2.84 7.37 -5.68
CA VAL A 75 1.89 8.21 -4.91
C VAL A 75 0.46 8.03 -5.43
N GLU A 76 0.28 8.07 -6.75
CA GLU A 76 -1.04 7.90 -7.38
C GLU A 76 -1.62 6.50 -7.11
N LEU A 77 -0.80 5.44 -7.21
CA LEU A 77 -1.26 4.09 -6.96
C LEU A 77 -1.58 3.84 -5.48
N ILE A 78 -0.85 4.47 -4.55
CA ILE A 78 -1.21 4.48 -3.12
C ILE A 78 -2.58 5.13 -2.94
N ARG A 79 -2.83 6.28 -3.59
CA ARG A 79 -4.12 6.99 -3.55
C ARG A 79 -5.26 6.11 -4.04
N LYS A 80 -5.12 5.52 -5.24
CA LYS A 80 -6.11 4.60 -5.82
C LYS A 80 -6.37 3.41 -4.89
N THR A 81 -5.32 2.78 -4.36
CA THR A 81 -5.41 1.64 -3.44
C THR A 81 -6.17 1.98 -2.16
N LEU A 82 -5.84 3.10 -1.53
CA LEU A 82 -6.49 3.54 -0.29
C LEU A 82 -7.93 3.99 -0.52
N ASN A 83 -8.22 4.66 -1.64
CA ASN A 83 -9.59 5.04 -2.00
C ASN A 83 -10.46 3.83 -2.32
N TYR A 84 -9.91 2.80 -2.99
CA TYR A 84 -10.64 1.55 -3.18
C TYR A 84 -10.93 0.84 -1.86
N TYR A 85 -9.92 0.72 -0.99
CA TYR A 85 -10.10 0.17 0.35
C TYR A 85 -11.14 0.95 1.17
N LEU A 86 -11.11 2.28 1.10
CA LEU A 86 -12.08 3.17 1.73
C LEU A 86 -13.52 2.92 1.26
N LYS A 87 -13.72 2.80 -0.06
CA LYS A 87 -15.06 2.65 -0.66
C LYS A 87 -15.64 1.25 -0.44
N THR A 88 -14.78 0.24 -0.37
CA THR A 88 -15.19 -1.16 -0.47
C THR A 88 -15.17 -1.90 0.87
N ALA A 89 -14.28 -1.53 1.80
CA ALA A 89 -14.17 -2.24 3.07
C ALA A 89 -15.27 -1.83 4.06
N LYS A 90 -15.72 -2.80 4.88
CA LYS A 90 -16.64 -2.53 5.99
C LYS A 90 -15.92 -1.74 7.09
N TYR A 91 -16.68 -0.93 7.83
CA TYR A 91 -16.18 -0.23 9.02
C TYR A 91 -15.42 -1.18 9.96
N ASN A 92 -14.32 -0.71 10.55
CA ASN A 92 -13.49 -1.44 11.50
C ASN A 92 -12.79 -2.70 10.92
N THR A 93 -12.58 -2.73 9.60
CA THR A 93 -11.83 -3.80 8.93
C THR A 93 -10.38 -3.39 8.75
N ARG A 94 -9.39 -4.24 9.09
CA ARG A 94 -7.96 -4.00 8.74
C ARG A 94 -7.73 -4.32 7.26
N SER A 95 -6.82 -3.59 6.60
CA SER A 95 -6.39 -3.86 5.22
C SER A 95 -6.04 -5.33 4.96
N ALA A 96 -5.31 -5.99 5.88
CA ALA A 96 -4.99 -7.40 5.78
C ALA A 96 -6.22 -8.32 5.75
N ARG A 97 -7.24 -8.01 6.55
CA ARG A 97 -8.50 -8.77 6.60
C ARG A 97 -9.38 -8.49 5.39
N PHE A 98 -9.29 -7.28 4.85
CA PHE A 98 -9.87 -6.93 3.56
C PHE A 98 -9.22 -7.76 2.44
N MET A 99 -7.88 -7.78 2.36
CA MET A 99 -7.15 -8.54 1.33
C MET A 99 -7.36 -10.05 1.43
N GLU A 100 -7.54 -10.62 2.62
CA GLU A 100 -7.92 -12.03 2.78
C GLU A 100 -9.29 -12.38 2.15
N ARG A 101 -10.18 -11.40 1.99
CA ARG A 101 -11.52 -11.61 1.41
C ARG A 101 -11.59 -11.24 -0.07
N PHE A 102 -10.94 -10.14 -0.45
CA PHE A 102 -10.99 -9.60 -1.82
C PHE A 102 -9.89 -10.18 -2.72
N GLY A 103 -8.72 -10.46 -2.15
CA GLY A 103 -7.56 -10.93 -2.92
C GLY A 103 -6.89 -9.84 -3.75
N ILE A 104 -5.67 -10.14 -4.22
CA ILE A 104 -4.86 -9.20 -4.99
C ILE A 104 -5.39 -8.96 -6.41
N ASP A 105 -6.00 -9.96 -7.04
CA ASP A 105 -6.49 -9.83 -8.41
C ASP A 105 -7.65 -8.85 -8.52
N GLU A 106 -8.61 -8.91 -7.58
CA GLU A 106 -9.73 -7.97 -7.52
C GLU A 106 -9.23 -6.55 -7.19
N LEU A 107 -8.24 -6.42 -6.30
CA LEU A 107 -7.63 -5.12 -6.02
C LEU A 107 -7.02 -4.54 -7.30
N ARG A 108 -6.14 -5.31 -7.97
CA ARG A 108 -5.42 -4.87 -9.17
C ARG A 108 -6.37 -4.44 -10.28
N LYS A 109 -7.42 -5.21 -10.53
CA LYS A 109 -8.46 -4.87 -11.51
C LYS A 109 -9.06 -3.47 -11.29
N ASN A 110 -9.27 -3.08 -10.04
CA ASN A 110 -9.92 -1.81 -9.71
C ASN A 110 -8.96 -0.61 -9.56
N VAL A 111 -7.64 -0.84 -9.50
CA VAL A 111 -6.65 0.23 -9.24
C VAL A 111 -5.61 0.42 -10.35
N LEU A 112 -5.41 -0.58 -11.21
CA LEU A 112 -4.47 -0.52 -12.33
C LEU A 112 -5.16 -0.20 -13.67
N GLU A 113 -6.45 -0.48 -13.78
CA GLU A 113 -7.31 0.01 -14.87
C GLU A 113 -7.68 1.49 -14.66
#